data_AF-T0J9G5-F1
#
_entry.id   AF-T0J9G5-F1
#
_cell.length_a   1.000
_cell.length_b   1.000
_cell.length_c   1.000
_cell.angle_alpha   90.00
_cell.angle_beta   90.00
_cell.angle_gamma   90.00
#
_symmetry.space_group_name_H-M   'P 1'
#
loop_
_entity.id
_entity.type
_entity.pdbx_description
1 polymer ?
#
loop_
_entity_poly.entity_id
_entity_poly.type
_entity_poly.pdbx_seq_one_letter_code
_entity_poly.pdbx_strand_id
1 'polypeptide(L)' 'MIRCAAVAGLGVALLPDHACVADLRSGALVRVLPDWRGQEGIVHLIFTTHTGLPPLVRPWIDLLAAHFATAGLFSG' A
#
# COMPACT_ATOMS: atom_id res chain seq x y z
N MET A 1 11.59 6.03 -7.92
CA MET A 1 13.04 6.31 -7.80
C MET A 1 13.68 5.61 -6.60
N ILE A 2 13.15 5.76 -5.37
CA ILE A 2 13.82 5.20 -4.17
C ILE A 2 13.88 3.67 -4.14
N ARG A 3 12.86 2.97 -4.67
CA ARG A 3 12.85 1.52 -4.87
C ARG A 3 13.97 1.05 -5.81
N CYS A 4 14.14 1.71 -6.96
CA CYS A 4 15.16 1.35 -7.94
C CYS A 4 16.57 1.51 -7.37
N ALA A 5 16.79 2.53 -6.53
CA ALA A 5 18.07 2.73 -5.84
C ALA A 5 18.36 1.63 -4.81
N ALA A 6 17.35 1.19 -4.04
CA ALA A 6 17.49 0.08 -3.11
C ALA A 6 17.78 -1.25 -3.84
N VAL A 7 17.05 -1.54 -4.94
CA VAL A 7 17.29 -2.72 -5.78
C VAL A 7 18.69 -2.68 -6.43
N ALA A 8 19.18 -1.49 -6.78
CA ALA A 8 20.54 -1.30 -7.31
C ALA A 8 21.65 -1.40 -6.23
N GLY A 9 21.30 -1.69 -4.97
CA GLY A 9 22.27 -1.84 -3.89
C GLY A 9 22.88 -0.52 -3.39
N LEU A 10 22.26 0.62 -3.69
CA LEU A 10 22.76 1.94 -3.27
C LEU A 10 22.45 2.27 -1.80
N GLY A 11 21.68 1.43 -1.10
CA GLY A 11 21.37 1.60 0.32
C GLY A 11 20.11 0.88 0.79
N VAL A 12 19.65 1.23 1.99
CA VAL A 12 18.40 0.74 2.60
C VAL A 12 17.30 1.77 2.43
N ALA A 13 16.10 1.34 2.03
CA ALA A 13 14.95 2.21 1.88
C ALA A 13 13.73 1.66 2.62
N LEU A 14 12.96 2.56 3.23
CA LEU A 14 11.62 2.25 3.73
C LEU A 14 10.63 2.33 2.58
N LEU A 15 10.03 1.20 2.24
CA LEU A 15 9.13 1.05 1.11
C LEU A 15 7.86 0.35 1.58
N PRO A 16 6.70 0.66 0.98
CA PRO A 16 5.46 -0.03 1.31
C PRO A 16 5.50 -1.46 0.78
N ASP A 17 4.97 -2.41 1.57
CA ASP A 17 5.11 -3.85 1.33
C ASP A 17 4.63 -4.28 -0.07
N HIS A 18 3.51 -3.71 -0.53
CA HIS A 18 2.93 -4.01 -1.85
C HIS A 18 3.89 -3.73 -3.01
N ALA A 19 4.77 -2.74 -2.89
CA ALA A 19 5.74 -2.38 -3.93
C ALA A 19 6.98 -3.30 -3.91
N CYS A 20 7.21 -3.99 -2.79
CA CYS A 20 8.38 -4.83 -2.55
C CYS A 20 8.12 -6.32 -2.79
N VAL A 21 6.86 -6.78 -2.85
CA VAL A 21 6.51 -8.21 -2.96
C VAL A 21 7.28 -8.92 -4.08
N ALA A 22 7.34 -8.33 -5.28
CA ALA A 22 8.02 -8.94 -6.41
C ALA A 22 9.54 -9.06 -6.19
N ASP A 23 10.18 -8.01 -5.67
CA ASP A 23 11.63 -7.98 -5.46
C ASP A 23 12.07 -8.83 -4.26
N LEU A 24 11.23 -8.91 -3.22
CA LEU A 24 11.45 -9.79 -2.08
C LEU A 24 11.37 -11.26 -2.51
N ARG A 25 10.38 -11.60 -3.37
CA ARG A 25 10.26 -12.96 -3.93
C ARG A 25 11.41 -13.32 -4.86
N SER A 26 11.92 -12.36 -5.63
CA SER A 26 13.07 -12.59 -6.50
C SER A 26 14.42 -12.54 -5.77
N GLY A 27 14.44 -12.18 -4.49
CA GLY A 27 15.67 -11.98 -3.71
C GLY A 27 16.45 -10.71 -4.07
N ALA A 28 15.88 -9.82 -4.90
CA ALA A 28 16.49 -8.54 -5.26
C ALA A 28 16.40 -7.51 -4.12
N LEU A 29 15.46 -7.69 -3.19
CA LEU A 29 15.40 -6.99 -1.92
C LEU A 29 15.38 -8.02 -0.78
N VAL A 30 15.92 -7.62 0.37
CA VAL A 30 15.90 -8.41 1.61
C VAL A 30 15.40 -7.53 2.75
N ARG A 31 14.61 -8.12 3.65
CA ARG A 31 14.10 -7.45 4.85
C ARG A 31 15.22 -7.38 5.90
N VAL A 32 15.78 -6.18 6.10
CA VAL A 32 16.92 -5.95 7.01
C VAL A 32 16.53 -5.79 8.48
N LEU A 33 15.31 -5.35 8.77
CA LEU A 33 14.79 -5.14 10.13
C LEU A 33 13.43 -5.84 10.26
N PRO A 34 13.39 -7.16 10.53
CA PRO A 34 12.13 -7.90 10.53
C PRO A 34 11.19 -7.53 11.69
N ASP A 35 11.74 -7.10 12.82
CA ASP A 35 10.98 -6.79 14.04
C ASP A 35 10.50 -5.33 14.07
N TRP A 36 10.97 -4.50 13.14
CA TRP A 36 10.61 -3.09 13.06
C TRP A 36 9.55 -2.88 11.98
N ARG A 37 8.47 -2.16 12.33
CA ARG A 37 7.40 -1.77 11.41
C ARG A 37 7.33 -0.25 11.36
N GLY A 38 7.21 0.28 10.15
CA GLY A 38 6.90 1.70 9.94
C GLY A 38 5.49 2.04 10.40
N GLN A 39 5.16 3.33 10.41
CA GLN A 39 3.81 3.77 10.71
C GLN A 39 2.84 3.26 9.65
N GLU A 40 1.70 2.72 10.09
CA GLU A 40 0.64 2.27 9.19
C GLU A 40 0.14 3.43 8.31
N GLY A 41 0.10 3.20 7.01
CA GLY A 41 -0.41 4.17 6.04
C GLY A 41 -1.93 4.22 6.07
N ILE A 42 -2.51 5.41 6.17
CA ILE A 42 -3.96 5.60 6.08
C ILE A 42 -4.34 5.81 4.61
N VAL A 43 -5.27 4.99 4.11
CA VAL A 43 -5.86 5.17 2.78
C VAL A 43 -7.08 6.08 2.91
N HIS A 44 -7.06 7.23 2.24
CA HIS A 44 -8.19 8.15 2.18
C HIS A 44 -8.90 8.05 0.84
N LEU A 45 -10.21 7.82 0.86
CA LEU A 45 -11.08 7.92 -0.30
C LEU A 45 -11.74 9.31 -0.31
N ILE A 46 -11.39 10.14 -1.29
CA ILE A 46 -11.87 11.52 -1.39
C ILE A 46 -12.91 11.62 -2.51
N PHE A 47 -14.08 12.16 -2.20
CA PHE A 47 -15.15 12.44 -3.15
C PHE A 47 -15.80 13.80 -2.86
N THR A 48 -16.35 14.45 -3.90
CA THR A 48 -16.99 15.76 -3.80
C THR A 48 -18.42 15.63 -3.28
N THR A 49 -18.74 16.27 -2.15
CA THR A 49 -20.06 16.21 -1.50
C THR A 49 -21.15 17.05 -2.18
N HIS A 50 -20.79 18.03 -3.02
CA HIS A 50 -21.74 19.02 -3.55
C HIS A 50 -22.63 18.51 -4.69
N THR A 51 -22.34 17.36 -5.29
CA THR A 51 -23.15 16.77 -6.38
C THR A 51 -24.16 15.73 -5.90
N GLY A 52 -24.19 15.42 -4.59
CA GLY A 52 -24.88 14.25 -4.07
C GLY A 52 -24.16 12.98 -4.54
N LEU A 53 -23.93 12.03 -3.64
CA LEU A 53 -23.29 10.77 -4.03
C LEU A 53 -24.24 10.05 -5.01
N PRO A 54 -23.85 9.82 -6.28
CA PRO A 54 -24.73 9.10 -7.19
C PRO A 54 -25.04 7.73 -6.59
N PRO A 55 -26.29 7.23 -6.67
CA PRO A 55 -26.68 5.96 -6.05
C PRO A 55 -25.87 4.75 -6.56
N LEU A 56 -25.21 4.88 -7.73
CA LEU A 56 -24.29 3.87 -8.26
C LEU A 56 -22.90 3.89 -7.59
N VAL A 57 -22.48 5.05 -7.08
CA VAL A 57 -21.16 5.24 -6.46
C VAL A 57 -21.16 4.73 -5.02
N ARG A 58 -22.27 4.80 -4.30
CA ARG A 58 -22.36 4.29 -2.91
C ARG A 58 -22.00 2.79 -2.79
N PRO A 59 -22.64 1.87 -3.53
CA PRO A 59 -22.28 0.45 -3.46
C PRO A 59 -20.84 0.18 -3.96
N TRP A 60 -20.32 1.02 -4.86
CA TRP A 60 -18.92 0.93 -5.28
C TRP A 60 -17.95 1.34 -4.17
N ILE A 61 -18.26 2.41 -3.42
CA ILE A 61 -17.50 2.81 -2.23
C ILE A 61 -17.58 1.72 -1.15
N ASP A 62 -18.76 1.16 -0.92
CA ASP A 62 -18.95 0.11 0.09
C ASP A 62 -18.15 -1.16 -0.29
N LEU A 63 -18.10 -1.51 -1.58
CA LEU A 63 -17.25 -2.60 -2.10
C LEU A 63 -15.76 -2.31 -1.89
N LEU A 64 -15.30 -1.10 -2.24
CA LEU A 64 -13.92 -0.68 -2.02
C LEU A 64 -13.56 -0.73 -0.54
N ALA A 65 -14.40 -0.17 0.33
CA ALA A 65 -14.19 -0.17 1.77
C ALA A 65 -14.11 -1.61 2.32
N ALA A 66 -14.99 -2.51 1.88
CA ALA A 66 -14.96 -3.92 2.28
C ALA A 66 -13.69 -4.64 1.81
N HIS A 67 -13.22 -4.36 0.58
CA HIS A 67 -11.99 -4.94 0.06
C HIS A 67 -10.73 -4.37 0.71
N PHE A 68 -10.68 -3.07 1.02
CA PHE A 68 -9.55 -2.47 1.76
C PHE A 68 -9.55 -2.84 3.25
N ALA A 69 -10.70 -3.12 3.86
CA ALA A 69 -10.79 -3.64 5.23
C ALA A 69 -10.36 -5.11 5.33
N THR A 70 -10.64 -5.91 4.30
CA THR A 70 -10.32 -7.35 4.27
C THR A 70 -8.91 -7.63 3.78
N ALA A 71 -8.47 -6.89 2.76
CA ALA A 71 -7.10 -6.92 2.30
C ALA A 71 -6.29 -6.00 3.21
N GLY A 72 -5.70 -6.56 4.26
CA GLY A 72 -4.60 -5.95 5.01
C GLY A 72 -3.37 -5.76 4.11
N LEU A 73 -3.51 -5.01 3.03
CA LEU A 73 -2.49 -4.65 2.02
C LEU A 73 -1.30 -3.91 2.63
N PHE A 74 -1.40 -3.53 3.91
CA PHE A 74 -0.39 -2.80 4.67
C PHE A 74 0.02 -3.51 5.98
N SER A 75 -0.41 -4.77 6.18
CA SER A 75 -0.19 -5.49 7.45
C SER A 75 0.58 -6.82 7.29
N GLY A 76 1.30 -7.00 6.18
CA GLY A 76 2.14 -8.18 5.93
C GLY A 76 3.58 -7.97 6.35
#